data_AF-A0A1M2V9N6-F1
#
_entry.id   AF-A0A1M2V9N6-F1
#
_cell.length_a   1.000
_cell.length_b   1.000
_cell.length_c   1.000
_cell.angle_alpha   90.00
_cell.angle_beta   90.00
_cell.angle_gamma   90.00
#
_symmetry.space_group_name_H-M   'P 1'
#
loop_
_entity.id
_entity.type
_entity.pdbx_description
1 polymer ?
#
loop_
_entity_poly.entity_id
_entity_poly.type
_entity_poly.pdbx_seq_one_letter_code
_entity_poly.pdbx_strand_id
1 'polypeptide(L)'
;MASPFALSLPPPLRHFFSLFPLYTHPPIFSDDNARPVTSPTLWIHPPWSPDADVLSSDVECLKWQAYLALRGLSDVAIRWDVSPDGALDNRLPNLHVPLKTLQGASDAVKEQEDGEGELLPAHLIPEWVDGRVGALDELEGYADEAARDESRAWVSLLEGNVHAALVLNQPSTTTLLSLLSPYKTKPRSLEAVVAHPPAPLFGISSLLPSYGTHVNVDAIEQQYKEAIASLSERLGTDKWFLGSS
;
A
#
# COMPACT_ATOMS: atom_id res chain seq x y z
N MET A 1 3.36 -47.66 3.66
CA MET A 1 3.68 -48.52 2.51
C MET A 1 4.33 -47.64 1.47
N ALA A 2 5.64 -47.79 1.27
CA ALA A 2 6.42 -46.98 0.35
C ALA A 2 6.35 -47.60 -1.06
N SER A 3 6.01 -46.81 -2.07
CA SER A 3 6.08 -47.23 -3.47
C SER A 3 7.55 -47.26 -3.90
N PRO A 4 8.11 -48.44 -4.24
CA PRO A 4 9.43 -48.54 -4.85
C PRO A 4 9.29 -48.29 -6.36
N PHE A 5 10.35 -47.81 -7.01
CA PHE A 5 10.43 -47.45 -8.44
C PHE A 5 10.10 -45.99 -8.81
N ALA A 6 10.83 -45.04 -8.21
CA ALA A 6 11.19 -43.83 -8.92
C ALA A 6 12.32 -44.16 -9.92
N LEU A 7 11.98 -44.71 -11.08
CA LEU A 7 12.93 -44.89 -12.19
C LEU A 7 13.30 -43.50 -12.73
N SER A 8 14.44 -42.96 -12.31
CA SER A 8 14.97 -41.72 -12.91
C SER A 8 15.54 -42.03 -14.29
N LEU A 9 14.86 -41.57 -15.35
CA LEU A 9 15.35 -41.72 -16.72
C LEU A 9 16.69 -40.98 -16.91
N PRO A 10 17.62 -41.52 -17.73
CA PRO A 10 18.81 -40.81 -18.16
C PRO A 10 18.47 -39.45 -18.78
N PRO A 11 19.29 -38.40 -18.59
CA PRO A 11 19.02 -37.04 -19.07
C PRO A 11 18.52 -36.93 -20.52
N PRO A 12 19.10 -37.64 -21.53
CA PRO A 12 18.63 -37.50 -22.90
C PRO A 12 17.24 -38.12 -23.14
N LEU A 13 16.85 -39.18 -22.41
CA LEU A 13 15.54 -39.80 -22.54
C LEU A 13 14.44 -39.00 -21.83
N ARG A 14 14.81 -38.23 -20.80
CA ARG A 14 13.91 -37.28 -20.14
C ARG A 14 13.49 -36.14 -21.08
N HIS A 15 14.34 -35.75 -22.03
CA HIS A 15 14.00 -34.75 -23.06
C HIS A 15 12.99 -35.23 -24.10
N PHE A 16 12.90 -36.54 -24.38
CA PHE A 16 11.88 -37.06 -25.30
C PHE A 16 10.46 -37.04 -24.71
N PHE A 17 10.35 -37.04 -23.38
CA PHE A 17 9.08 -36.89 -22.67
C PHE A 17 8.79 -35.45 -22.22
N SER A 18 9.73 -34.52 -22.39
CA SER A 18 9.44 -33.08 -22.25
C SER A 18 8.80 -32.58 -23.54
N LEU A 19 7.47 -32.66 -23.60
CA LEU A 19 6.69 -32.43 -24.81
C LEU A 19 6.99 -31.09 -25.50
N PHE A 20 7.35 -30.04 -24.75
CA PHE A 20 7.82 -28.73 -25.25
C PHE A 20 8.54 -27.99 -24.10
N PRO A 21 9.44 -27.02 -24.36
CA PRO A 21 10.02 -26.59 -25.64
C PRO A 21 11.32 -27.33 -26.01
N LEU A 22 11.59 -27.45 -27.33
CA LEU A 22 12.77 -28.13 -27.88
C LEU A 22 14.09 -27.36 -27.69
N TYR A 23 14.03 -26.04 -27.49
CA TYR A 23 15.16 -25.18 -27.21
C TYR A 23 14.70 -23.96 -26.41
N THR A 24 15.43 -23.62 -25.34
CA THR A 24 15.19 -22.42 -24.53
C THR A 24 16.34 -21.46 -24.74
N HIS A 25 16.05 -20.25 -25.21
CA HIS A 25 17.06 -19.21 -25.35
C HIS A 25 17.57 -18.75 -23.96
N PRO A 26 18.84 -18.32 -23.86
CA PRO A 26 19.33 -17.72 -22.63
C PRO A 26 18.55 -16.43 -22.32
N PRO A 27 18.50 -16.01 -21.04
CA PRO A 27 17.89 -14.74 -20.65
C PRO A 27 18.49 -13.57 -21.45
N ILE A 28 17.62 -12.68 -21.91
CA ILE A 28 18.05 -11.46 -22.60
C ILE A 28 18.33 -10.41 -21.54
N PHE A 29 19.57 -9.96 -21.48
CA PHE A 29 19.96 -8.85 -20.62
C PHE A 29 19.85 -7.55 -21.42
N SER A 30 18.89 -6.69 -21.07
CA SER A 30 18.82 -5.31 -21.54
C SER A 30 19.27 -4.36 -20.43
N ASP A 31 19.80 -3.19 -20.81
CA ASP A 31 20.14 -2.14 -19.85
C ASP A 31 18.89 -1.58 -19.15
N ASP A 32 17.72 -1.74 -19.77
CA ASP A 32 16.40 -1.36 -19.24
C ASP A 32 15.78 -2.42 -18.31
N ASN A 33 16.52 -3.48 -17.97
CA ASN A 33 16.03 -4.48 -17.03
C ASN A 33 15.79 -3.86 -15.64
N ALA A 34 14.76 -4.34 -14.96
CA ALA A 34 14.47 -3.95 -13.59
C ALA A 34 15.69 -4.23 -12.70
N ARG A 35 16.05 -3.25 -11.87
CA ARG A 35 17.16 -3.41 -10.94
C ARG A 35 16.80 -4.45 -9.88
N PRO A 36 17.75 -5.29 -9.47
CA PRO A 36 17.51 -6.28 -8.42
C PRO A 36 17.17 -5.58 -7.10
N VAL A 37 16.25 -6.17 -6.36
CA VAL A 37 15.75 -5.63 -5.10
C VAL A 37 16.67 -6.12 -3.99
N THR A 38 17.55 -5.24 -3.51
CA THR A 38 18.56 -5.60 -2.51
C THR A 38 18.07 -5.36 -1.09
N SER A 39 17.22 -4.37 -0.88
CA SER A 39 16.66 -3.98 0.41
C SER A 39 15.14 -3.80 0.32
N PRO A 40 14.39 -3.99 1.43
CA PRO A 40 13.00 -3.59 1.50
C PRO A 40 12.86 -2.13 1.06
N THR A 41 11.96 -1.85 0.12
CA THR A 41 11.84 -0.52 -0.49
C THR A 41 10.39 -0.08 -0.54
N LEU A 42 10.06 1.01 0.15
CA LEU A 42 8.72 1.60 0.15
C LEU A 42 8.56 2.54 -1.06
N TRP A 43 7.51 2.28 -1.84
CA TRP A 43 7.12 3.12 -2.97
C TRP A 43 6.14 4.17 -2.46
N ILE A 44 6.47 5.44 -2.64
CA ILE A 44 5.70 6.57 -2.11
C ILE A 44 5.35 7.56 -3.21
N HIS A 45 4.33 8.37 -2.94
CA HIS A 45 4.11 9.59 -3.72
C HIS A 45 5.30 10.54 -3.49
N PRO A 46 5.74 11.29 -4.52
CA PRO A 46 6.85 12.24 -4.38
C PRO A 46 6.63 13.24 -3.24
N PRO A 47 7.71 13.68 -2.57
CA PRO A 47 7.68 14.75 -1.58
C PRO A 47 7.33 16.10 -2.23
N TRP A 48 6.90 17.08 -1.41
CA TRP A 48 6.66 18.45 -1.89
C TRP A 48 7.92 19.12 -2.45
N SER A 49 9.06 18.83 -1.86
CA SER A 49 10.38 19.34 -2.25
C SER A 49 11.38 18.18 -2.32
N PRO A 50 11.56 17.54 -3.50
CA PRO A 50 12.37 16.33 -3.64
C PRO A 50 13.85 16.51 -3.32
N ASP A 51 14.36 17.74 -3.40
CA ASP A 51 15.76 18.04 -3.08
C ASP A 51 16.01 18.25 -1.58
N ALA A 52 14.96 18.48 -0.79
CA ALA A 52 15.07 18.90 0.61
C ALA A 52 14.35 17.97 1.60
N ASP A 53 13.38 17.19 1.14
CA ASP A 53 12.52 16.37 1.98
C ASP A 53 12.38 14.93 1.43
N VAL A 54 12.25 13.98 2.34
CA VAL A 54 12.06 12.54 2.08
C VAL A 54 10.61 12.11 2.42
N LEU A 55 9.86 12.98 3.10
CA LEU A 55 8.48 12.73 3.50
C LEU A 55 7.53 12.89 2.32
N SER A 56 6.68 11.89 2.13
CA SER A 56 5.71 11.90 1.03
C SER A 56 4.71 13.04 1.19
N SER A 57 4.29 13.65 0.07
CA SER A 57 3.19 14.62 0.09
C SER A 57 1.81 13.96 0.27
N ASP A 58 1.72 12.64 0.08
CA ASP A 58 0.49 11.89 0.28
C ASP A 58 0.37 11.37 1.72
N VAL A 59 -0.85 11.48 2.27
CA VAL A 59 -1.14 11.18 3.67
C VAL A 59 -1.01 9.69 3.95
N GLU A 60 -1.46 8.84 3.02
CA GLU A 60 -1.40 7.39 3.20
C GLU A 60 0.05 6.91 3.13
N CYS A 61 0.83 7.44 2.19
CA CYS A 61 2.27 7.18 2.13
C CYS A 61 2.98 7.61 3.41
N LEU A 62 2.68 8.82 3.91
CA LEU A 62 3.27 9.35 5.15
C LEU A 62 2.88 8.52 6.38
N LYS A 63 1.63 8.04 6.46
CA LYS A 63 1.15 7.13 7.51
C LYS A 63 2.03 5.89 7.59
N TRP A 64 2.33 5.26 6.45
CA TRP A 64 3.15 4.06 6.41
C TRP A 64 4.64 4.33 6.63
N GLN A 65 5.16 5.49 6.19
CA GLN A 65 6.51 5.94 6.55
C GLN A 65 6.67 6.09 8.08
N ALA A 66 5.71 6.76 8.72
CA ALA A 66 5.69 6.95 10.17
C ALA A 66 5.55 5.61 10.91
N TYR A 67 4.66 4.73 10.44
CA TYR A 67 4.47 3.39 11.02
C TYR A 67 5.77 2.57 11.04
N LEU A 68 6.48 2.50 9.91
CA LEU A 68 7.75 1.78 9.82
C LEU A 68 8.80 2.37 10.76
N ALA A 69 8.90 3.71 10.80
CA ALA A 69 9.83 4.41 11.68
C ALA A 69 9.51 4.18 13.16
N LEU A 70 8.24 4.21 13.56
CA LEU A 70 7.79 3.96 14.94
C LEU A 70 7.99 2.51 15.38
N ARG A 71 7.93 1.56 14.44
CA ARG A 71 8.29 0.15 14.69
C ARG A 71 9.80 -0.09 14.71
N GLY A 72 10.62 0.96 14.58
CA GLY A 72 12.07 0.90 14.69
C GLY A 72 12.78 0.34 13.45
N LEU A 73 12.10 0.27 12.31
CA LEU A 73 12.71 -0.20 11.06
C LEU A 73 13.44 0.95 10.36
N SER A 74 14.77 0.86 10.33
CA SER A 74 15.65 1.83 9.65
C SER A 74 16.24 1.31 8.34
N ASP A 75 16.06 0.02 8.04
CA ASP A 75 16.61 -0.70 6.88
C ASP A 75 15.63 -0.73 5.69
N VAL A 76 14.76 0.28 5.58
CA VAL A 76 13.79 0.41 4.48
C VAL A 76 14.21 1.57 3.59
N ALA A 77 14.51 1.26 2.33
CA ALA A 77 14.76 2.26 1.30
C ALA A 77 13.45 2.92 0.85
N ILE A 78 13.53 4.13 0.30
CA ILE A 78 12.37 4.89 -0.16
C ILE A 78 12.56 5.22 -1.64
N ARG A 79 11.49 5.11 -2.43
CA ARG A 79 11.49 5.51 -3.84
C ARG A 79 10.18 6.15 -4.27
N TRP A 80 10.25 7.11 -5.18
CA TRP A 80 9.13 7.89 -5.70
C TRP A 80 9.21 8.09 -7.22
N ASP A 81 10.05 7.32 -7.90
CA ASP A 81 10.18 7.27 -9.35
C ASP A 81 9.02 6.51 -10.04
N VAL A 82 8.28 5.72 -9.26
CA VAL A 82 7.17 4.89 -9.76
C VAL A 82 5.86 5.66 -9.72
N SER A 83 5.15 5.72 -10.85
CA SER A 83 3.81 6.30 -10.89
C SER A 83 2.80 5.40 -10.16
N PRO A 84 1.69 5.96 -9.64
CA PRO A 84 0.62 5.16 -9.06
C PRO A 84 0.08 4.08 -10.00
N ASP A 85 0.07 4.30 -11.31
CA ASP A 85 -0.38 3.32 -12.32
C ASP A 85 0.54 2.08 -12.39
N GLY A 86 1.80 2.19 -11.95
CA GLY A 86 2.73 1.07 -11.84
C GLY A 86 2.64 0.32 -10.50
N ALA A 87 1.82 0.81 -9.58
CA ALA A 87 1.61 0.26 -8.25
C ALA A 87 0.47 -0.79 -8.26
N LEU A 88 0.46 -1.67 -7.26
CA LEU A 88 -0.65 -2.60 -7.04
C LEU A 88 -1.95 -1.83 -6.84
N ASP A 89 -3.02 -2.29 -7.50
CA ASP A 89 -4.33 -1.65 -7.51
C ASP A 89 -4.32 -0.17 -7.96
N ASN A 90 -3.29 0.23 -8.73
CA ASN A 90 -3.00 1.61 -9.07
C ASN A 90 -2.88 2.54 -7.85
N ARG A 91 -2.37 2.00 -6.73
CA ARG A 91 -2.37 2.69 -5.44
C ARG A 91 -1.02 2.58 -4.74
N LEU A 92 -0.54 3.75 -4.34
CA LEU A 92 0.56 3.89 -3.39
C LEU A 92 0.02 4.02 -1.94
N PRO A 93 0.80 3.62 -0.92
CA PRO A 93 2.13 3.01 -1.05
C PRO A 93 2.09 1.50 -1.27
N ASN A 94 3.19 0.96 -1.80
CA ASN A 94 3.48 -0.48 -1.82
C ASN A 94 4.87 -0.73 -1.25
N LEU A 95 5.06 -1.89 -0.62
CA LEU A 95 6.34 -2.29 -0.05
C LEU A 95 6.97 -3.39 -0.92
N HIS A 96 8.12 -3.10 -1.52
CA HIS A 96 8.85 -4.05 -2.33
C HIS A 96 9.88 -4.78 -1.48
N VAL A 97 9.68 -6.07 -1.24
CA VAL A 97 10.50 -6.89 -0.34
C VAL A 97 11.35 -7.86 -1.14
N PRO A 98 12.68 -7.94 -0.91
CA PRO A 98 13.51 -8.97 -1.51
C PRO A 98 13.04 -10.38 -1.12
N LEU A 99 12.88 -11.29 -2.09
CA LEU A 99 12.43 -12.68 -1.83
C LEU A 99 13.32 -13.41 -0.83
N LYS A 100 14.62 -13.11 -0.84
CA LYS A 100 15.60 -13.65 0.13
C LYS A 100 15.21 -13.40 1.58
N THR A 101 14.50 -12.31 1.83
CA THR A 101 14.14 -11.86 3.17
C THR A 101 12.67 -12.12 3.53
N LEU A 102 11.92 -12.75 2.63
CA LEU A 102 10.50 -13.00 2.80
C LEU A 102 10.27 -14.25 3.66
N GLN A 103 9.32 -14.13 4.59
CA GLN A 103 8.97 -15.20 5.52
C GLN A 103 7.99 -16.14 4.84
N GLY A 104 8.43 -17.35 4.49
CA GLY A 104 7.65 -18.32 3.72
C GLY A 104 8.21 -18.63 2.34
N ALA A 105 9.22 -17.89 1.87
CA ALA A 105 9.95 -18.26 0.65
C ALA A 105 10.69 -19.60 0.86
N SER A 106 10.55 -20.51 -0.11
CA SER A 106 11.27 -21.78 -0.10
C SER A 106 12.78 -21.57 -0.20
N ASP A 107 13.58 -22.47 0.38
CA ASP A 107 15.04 -22.32 0.40
C ASP A 107 15.65 -22.26 -1.02
N ALA A 108 15.04 -22.93 -2.00
CA ALA A 108 15.42 -22.86 -3.40
C ALA A 108 15.25 -21.45 -4.01
N VAL A 109 14.24 -20.69 -3.58
CA VAL A 109 13.99 -19.30 -4.04
C VAL A 109 14.92 -18.32 -3.35
N LYS A 110 15.35 -18.59 -2.11
CA LYS A 110 16.33 -17.77 -1.40
C LYS A 110 17.74 -17.89 -1.99
N GLU A 111 18.05 -19.05 -2.55
CA GLU A 111 19.33 -19.33 -3.23
C GLU A 111 19.42 -18.71 -4.64
N GLN A 112 18.28 -18.33 -5.25
CA GLN A 112 18.29 -17.63 -6.54
C GLN A 112 18.87 -16.21 -6.38
N GLU A 113 19.88 -15.90 -7.18
CA GLU A 113 20.50 -14.56 -7.25
C GLU A 113 19.80 -13.62 -8.22
N ASP A 114 18.65 -14.02 -8.76
CA ASP A 114 17.89 -13.29 -9.79
C ASP A 114 17.39 -11.92 -9.32
N GLY A 115 17.52 -11.61 -8.02
CA GLY A 115 17.26 -10.29 -7.47
C GLY A 115 15.77 -9.92 -7.46
N GLU A 116 14.91 -10.93 -7.59
CA GLU A 116 13.47 -10.80 -7.57
C GLU A 116 12.96 -10.37 -6.18
N GLY A 117 11.89 -9.57 -6.20
CA GLY A 117 11.21 -9.10 -5.01
C GLY A 117 9.71 -9.30 -5.14
N GLU A 118 9.04 -9.42 -4.00
CA GLU A 118 7.59 -9.42 -3.91
C GLU A 118 7.10 -8.01 -3.57
N LEU A 119 6.11 -7.54 -4.33
CA LEU A 119 5.47 -6.26 -4.07
C LEU A 119 4.25 -6.50 -3.18
N LEU A 120 4.24 -5.86 -2.01
CA LEU A 120 3.18 -5.98 -1.02
C LEU A 120 2.27 -4.74 -1.05
N PRO A 121 0.94 -4.91 -1.07
CA PRO A 121 0.00 -3.81 -0.91
C PRO A 121 0.03 -3.28 0.54
N ALA A 122 -0.46 -2.05 0.73
CA ALA A 122 -0.41 -1.34 2.01
C ALA A 122 -0.98 -2.14 3.20
N HIS A 123 -2.05 -2.92 3.00
CA HIS A 123 -2.70 -3.67 4.07
C HIS A 123 -1.89 -4.89 4.56
N LEU A 124 -0.90 -5.36 3.78
CA LEU A 124 0.01 -6.44 4.19
C LEU A 124 1.31 -5.92 4.83
N ILE A 125 1.51 -4.61 4.89
CA ILE A 125 2.69 -4.02 5.54
C ILE A 125 2.76 -4.40 7.03
N PRO A 126 1.67 -4.32 7.85
CA PRO A 126 1.73 -4.70 9.26
C PRO A 126 2.19 -6.15 9.46
N GLU A 127 1.62 -7.09 8.69
CA GLU A 127 1.97 -8.50 8.77
C GLU A 127 3.46 -8.75 8.48
N TRP A 128 4.00 -8.08 7.45
CA TRP A 128 5.42 -8.16 7.14
C TRP A 128 6.29 -7.57 8.26
N VAL A 129 5.89 -6.44 8.85
CA VAL A 129 6.62 -5.81 9.96
C VAL A 129 6.59 -6.69 11.20
N ASP A 130 5.44 -7.28 11.52
CA ASP A 130 5.28 -8.19 12.66
C ASP A 130 6.15 -9.42 12.52
N GLY A 131 6.33 -9.93 11.29
CA GLY A 131 7.31 -10.98 11.02
C GLY A 131 8.74 -10.55 11.38
N ARG A 132 9.13 -9.29 11.12
CA ARG A 132 10.51 -8.80 11.30
C ARG A 132 10.84 -8.39 12.73
N VAL A 133 9.96 -7.62 13.35
CA VAL A 133 10.18 -7.01 14.68
C VAL A 133 9.52 -7.82 15.79
N GLY A 134 8.63 -8.74 15.44
CA GLY A 134 7.74 -9.42 16.36
C GLY A 134 6.38 -8.73 16.40
N ALA A 135 5.32 -9.52 16.55
CA ALA A 135 3.96 -9.00 16.71
C ALA A 135 3.85 -8.20 18.03
N LEU A 136 2.98 -7.19 18.02
CA LEU A 136 2.62 -6.47 19.24
C LEU A 136 1.78 -7.39 20.15
N ASP A 137 1.69 -7.00 21.42
CA ASP A 137 0.82 -7.68 22.40
C ASP A 137 -0.65 -7.62 21.97
N GLU A 138 -1.54 -8.40 22.59
CA GLU A 138 -2.97 -8.46 22.27
C GLU A 138 -3.67 -7.09 22.39
N LEU A 139 -3.14 -6.23 23.26
CA LEU A 139 -3.57 -4.84 23.43
C LEU A 139 -2.82 -3.85 22.54
N GLU A 140 -1.94 -4.29 21.64
CA GLU A 140 -1.19 -3.43 20.70
C GLU A 140 -0.39 -2.29 21.37
N GLY A 141 -0.10 -2.41 22.68
CA GLY A 141 0.53 -1.36 23.48
C GLY A 141 -0.44 -0.37 24.16
N TYR A 142 -1.75 -0.57 24.04
CA TYR A 142 -2.77 0.17 24.78
C TYR A 142 -2.90 -0.32 26.23
N ALA A 143 -3.36 0.56 27.12
CA ALA A 143 -3.52 0.27 28.54
C ALA A 143 -4.64 -0.75 28.83
N ASP A 144 -5.75 -0.66 28.09
CA ASP A 144 -6.91 -1.53 28.21
C ASP A 144 -7.64 -1.70 26.86
N GLU A 145 -8.58 -2.65 26.80
CA GLU A 145 -9.40 -2.90 25.60
C GLU A 145 -10.25 -1.68 25.24
N ALA A 146 -10.71 -0.92 26.23
CA ALA A 146 -11.51 0.28 26.03
C ALA A 146 -10.71 1.37 25.30
N ALA A 147 -9.44 1.59 25.67
CA ALA A 147 -8.54 2.50 24.96
C ALA A 147 -8.24 2.01 23.55
N ARG A 148 -8.08 0.70 23.34
CA ARG A 148 -7.90 0.14 22.00
C ARG A 148 -9.13 0.38 21.11
N ASP A 149 -10.32 0.18 21.63
CA ASP A 149 -11.54 0.40 20.86
C ASP A 149 -11.80 1.90 20.62
N GLU A 150 -11.47 2.74 21.61
CA GLU A 150 -11.46 4.20 21.47
C GLU A 150 -10.48 4.62 20.36
N SER A 151 -9.24 4.12 20.35
CA SER A 151 -8.24 4.46 19.32
C SER A 151 -8.72 4.12 17.92
N ARG A 152 -9.35 2.95 17.74
CA ARG A 152 -9.91 2.50 16.45
C ARG A 152 -11.04 3.41 15.98
N ALA A 153 -11.87 3.91 16.89
CA ALA A 153 -12.90 4.89 16.54
C ALA A 153 -12.29 6.20 16.02
N TRP A 154 -11.22 6.69 16.67
CA TRP A 154 -10.52 7.90 16.22
C TRP A 154 -9.78 7.71 14.90
N VAL A 155 -9.15 6.55 14.70
CA VAL A 155 -8.53 6.18 13.41
C VAL A 155 -9.58 6.12 12.30
N SER A 156 -10.74 5.53 12.56
CA SER A 156 -11.83 5.49 11.58
C SER A 156 -12.33 6.90 11.20
N LEU A 157 -12.41 7.81 12.17
CA LEU A 157 -12.77 9.21 11.94
C LEU A 157 -11.72 9.95 11.09
N LEU A 158 -10.43 9.68 11.32
CA LEU A 158 -9.32 10.23 10.52
C LEU A 158 -9.31 9.67 9.08
N GLU A 159 -9.39 8.35 8.93
CA GLU A 159 -9.35 7.68 7.63
C GLU A 159 -10.61 7.90 6.79
N GLY A 160 -11.73 8.23 7.43
CA GLY A 160 -13.00 8.57 6.78
C GLY A 160 -13.15 10.07 6.53
N ASN A 161 -13.59 10.81 7.54
CA ASN A 161 -14.03 12.20 7.39
C ASN A 161 -12.87 13.14 7.04
N VAL A 162 -11.74 13.01 7.74
CA VAL A 162 -10.57 13.87 7.51
C VAL A 162 -9.92 13.57 6.17
N HIS A 163 -9.72 12.29 5.86
CA HIS A 163 -9.16 11.89 4.57
C HIS A 163 -10.04 12.31 3.39
N ALA A 164 -11.37 12.18 3.51
CA ALA A 164 -12.30 12.63 2.46
C ALA A 164 -12.15 14.13 2.16
N ALA A 165 -12.05 14.96 3.22
CA ALA A 165 -11.84 16.40 3.08
C ALA A 165 -10.46 16.74 2.49
N LEU A 166 -9.43 15.95 2.78
CA LEU A 166 -8.10 16.13 2.20
C LEU A 166 -8.09 15.80 0.71
N VAL A 167 -8.68 14.67 0.30
CA VAL A 167 -8.76 14.28 -1.11
C VAL A 167 -9.54 15.33 -1.93
N LEU A 168 -10.58 15.96 -1.36
CA LEU A 168 -11.30 17.06 -2.01
C LEU A 168 -10.43 18.30 -2.27
N ASN A 169 -9.51 18.60 -1.36
CA ASN A 169 -8.70 19.82 -1.38
C ASN A 169 -7.29 19.62 -1.98
N GLN A 170 -6.96 18.42 -2.44
CA GLN A 170 -5.67 18.16 -3.08
C GLN A 170 -5.55 18.94 -4.40
N PRO A 171 -4.46 19.73 -4.58
CA PRO A 171 -4.26 20.46 -5.82
C PRO A 171 -4.08 19.47 -6.96
N SER A 172 -5.01 19.48 -7.92
CA SER A 172 -4.87 18.72 -9.15
C SER A 172 -3.68 19.30 -9.91
N THR A 173 -2.59 18.55 -10.03
CA THR A 173 -1.43 18.91 -10.87
C THR A 173 -1.78 18.69 -12.34
N THR A 174 -2.81 19.38 -12.82
CA THR A 174 -3.22 19.35 -14.22
C THR A 174 -2.27 20.26 -14.99
N THR A 175 -1.13 19.70 -15.39
CA THR A 175 -0.22 20.39 -16.32
C THR A 175 -0.76 20.24 -17.75
N LEU A 176 -0.47 21.18 -18.65
CA LEU A 176 -0.89 21.07 -20.06
C LEU A 176 -0.38 19.77 -20.72
N LEU A 177 0.73 19.22 -20.22
CA LEU A 177 1.29 17.93 -20.62
C LEU A 177 0.38 16.75 -20.26
N SER A 178 -0.40 16.83 -19.18
CA SER A 178 -1.34 15.76 -18.79
C SER A 178 -2.52 15.63 -19.76
N LEU A 179 -2.82 16.66 -20.56
CA LEU A 179 -3.84 16.61 -21.62
C LEU A 179 -3.36 15.87 -22.89
N LEU A 180 -2.05 15.85 -23.12
CA LEU A 180 -1.42 15.16 -24.25
C LEU A 180 -0.97 13.74 -23.89
N SER A 181 -0.93 13.42 -22.59
CA SER A 181 -0.58 12.08 -22.12
C SER A 181 -1.68 11.08 -22.48
N PRO A 182 -1.37 9.96 -23.16
CA PRO A 182 -2.31 8.86 -23.35
C PRO A 182 -2.62 8.14 -22.02
N TYR A 183 -1.77 8.33 -21.00
CA TYR A 183 -1.93 7.79 -19.66
C TYR A 183 -2.65 8.82 -18.78
N LYS A 184 -3.91 8.53 -18.45
CA LYS A 184 -4.71 9.34 -17.52
C LYS A 184 -4.48 8.81 -16.11
N THR A 185 -3.80 9.59 -15.27
CA THR A 185 -3.77 9.35 -13.83
C THR A 185 -5.20 9.52 -13.30
N LYS A 186 -5.86 8.43 -12.90
CA LYS A 186 -7.20 8.49 -12.33
C LYS A 186 -7.06 8.73 -10.83
N PRO A 187 -7.46 9.90 -10.30
CA PRO A 187 -7.43 10.11 -8.85
C PRO A 187 -8.37 9.13 -8.15
N ARG A 188 -8.07 8.81 -6.88
CA ARG A 188 -8.92 7.96 -6.03
C ARG A 188 -10.35 8.53 -6.04
N SER A 189 -11.34 7.68 -6.32
CA SER A 189 -12.74 8.12 -6.26
C SER A 189 -13.08 8.50 -4.82
N LEU A 190 -13.64 9.70 -4.63
CA LEU A 190 -14.12 10.16 -3.31
C LEU A 190 -15.11 9.17 -2.69
N GLU A 191 -15.89 8.50 -3.52
CA GLU A 191 -16.82 7.42 -3.14
C GLU A 191 -16.15 6.28 -2.35
N ALA A 192 -14.86 6.01 -2.61
CA ALA A 192 -14.09 4.98 -1.92
C ALA A 192 -13.38 5.50 -0.65
N VAL A 193 -13.61 6.76 -0.28
CA VAL A 193 -13.02 7.40 0.91
C VAL A 193 -14.10 7.77 1.93
N VAL A 194 -15.29 8.16 1.48
CA VAL A 194 -16.39 8.52 2.39
C VAL A 194 -16.82 7.28 3.19
N ALA A 195 -16.91 7.43 4.52
CA ALA A 195 -17.28 6.35 5.44
C ALA A 195 -18.68 5.74 5.17
N HIS A 196 -19.54 6.50 4.50
CA HIS A 196 -20.84 6.05 4.04
C HIS A 196 -20.91 6.15 2.52
N PRO A 197 -21.36 5.10 1.81
CA PRO A 197 -21.53 5.17 0.38
C PRO A 197 -22.53 6.29 0.06
N PRO A 198 -22.17 7.29 -0.77
CA PRO A 198 -23.08 8.38 -1.11
C PRO A 198 -24.32 7.81 -1.80
N ALA A 199 -25.48 8.41 -1.54
CA ALA A 199 -26.71 7.99 -2.19
C ALA A 199 -26.54 8.10 -3.73
N PRO A 200 -26.94 7.07 -4.50
CA PRO A 200 -26.87 7.14 -5.95
C PRO A 200 -27.79 8.26 -6.45
N LEU A 201 -27.36 9.01 -7.47
CA LEU A 201 -28.17 10.08 -8.07
C LEU A 201 -29.50 9.57 -8.64
N PHE A 202 -29.60 8.28 -8.91
CA PHE A 202 -30.79 7.61 -9.43
C PHE A 202 -31.21 6.49 -8.49
N GLY A 203 -32.50 6.47 -8.12
CA GLY A 203 -33.08 5.38 -7.33
C GLY A 203 -33.20 4.08 -8.13
N ILE A 204 -33.43 2.98 -7.42
CA ILE A 204 -33.65 1.62 -7.97
C ILE A 204 -34.75 1.51 -9.04
N SER A 205 -35.56 2.56 -9.23
CA SER A 205 -36.63 2.65 -10.23
C SER A 205 -36.19 3.32 -11.55
N SER A 206 -34.93 3.72 -11.68
CA SER A 206 -34.42 4.38 -12.89
C SER A 206 -34.09 3.36 -13.99
N LEU A 207 -34.58 3.62 -15.20
CA LEU A 207 -34.26 2.86 -16.42
C LEU A 207 -32.87 3.21 -16.98
N LEU A 208 -32.23 4.25 -16.45
CA LEU A 208 -30.86 4.64 -16.77
C LEU A 208 -29.91 4.10 -15.69
N PRO A 209 -28.75 3.52 -16.08
CA PRO A 209 -27.74 3.08 -15.12
C PRO A 209 -27.36 4.26 -14.22
N SER A 210 -27.12 3.98 -12.93
CA SER A 210 -26.71 4.99 -11.95
C SER A 210 -25.46 5.72 -12.45
N TYR A 211 -25.63 6.97 -12.90
CA TYR A 211 -24.54 7.80 -13.38
C TYR A 211 -24.28 8.93 -12.39
N GLY A 212 -23.14 8.85 -11.70
CA GLY A 212 -22.68 9.85 -10.75
C GLY A 212 -23.27 9.74 -9.33
N THR A 213 -22.58 10.39 -8.40
CA THR A 213 -22.93 10.47 -6.97
C THR A 213 -22.99 11.94 -6.55
N HIS A 214 -23.92 12.28 -5.64
CA HIS A 214 -23.97 13.63 -5.07
C HIS A 214 -23.05 13.70 -3.86
N VAL A 215 -21.84 14.23 -4.05
CA VAL A 215 -20.92 14.52 -2.96
C VAL A 215 -21.22 15.93 -2.45
N ASN A 216 -21.80 16.04 -1.25
CA ASN A 216 -22.05 17.33 -0.61
C ASN A 216 -20.74 17.84 0.03
N VAL A 217 -20.05 18.74 -0.68
CA VAL A 217 -18.77 19.32 -0.26
C VAL A 217 -18.90 20.07 1.07
N ASP A 218 -19.98 20.84 1.26
CA ASP A 218 -20.22 21.61 2.49
C ASP A 218 -20.39 20.68 3.71
N ALA A 219 -21.08 19.55 3.51
CA ALA A 219 -21.26 18.54 4.57
C ALA A 219 -19.91 17.89 4.96
N ILE A 220 -19.05 17.62 3.98
CA ILE A 220 -17.71 17.06 4.25
C ILE A 220 -16.83 18.09 4.95
N GLU A 221 -16.89 19.36 4.57
CA GLU A 221 -16.16 20.43 5.24
C GLU A 221 -16.64 20.61 6.70
N GLN A 222 -17.95 20.54 6.94
CA GLN A 222 -18.49 20.59 8.29
C GLN A 222 -18.06 19.39 9.13
N GLN A 223 -18.16 18.17 8.59
CA GLN A 223 -17.70 16.95 9.26
C GLN A 223 -16.20 16.99 9.56
N TYR A 224 -15.38 17.57 8.68
CA TYR A 224 -13.97 17.79 8.92
C TYR A 224 -13.74 18.76 10.09
N LYS A 225 -14.43 19.89 10.14
CA LYS A 225 -14.30 20.86 11.26
C LYS A 225 -14.68 20.23 12.59
N GLU A 226 -15.78 19.47 12.63
CA GLU A 226 -16.23 18.75 13.83
C GLU A 226 -15.26 17.63 14.24
N ALA A 227 -14.72 16.89 13.26
CA ALA A 227 -13.70 15.87 13.47
C ALA A 227 -12.41 16.44 14.09
N ILE A 228 -11.89 17.54 13.54
CA ILE A 228 -10.68 18.19 14.08
C ILE A 228 -10.94 18.80 15.46
N ALA A 229 -12.11 19.41 15.67
CA ALA A 229 -12.49 19.94 16.99
C ALA A 229 -12.53 18.84 18.06
N SER A 230 -13.20 17.72 17.77
CA SER A 230 -13.29 16.58 18.70
C SER A 230 -11.93 15.92 18.97
N LEU A 231 -11.08 15.79 17.96
CA LEU A 231 -9.69 15.32 18.13
C LEU A 231 -8.87 16.28 19.02
N SER A 232 -9.03 17.59 18.81
CA SER A 232 -8.32 18.60 19.61
C SER A 232 -8.77 18.62 21.07
N GLU A 233 -10.07 18.44 21.32
CA GLU A 233 -10.63 18.35 22.66
C GLU A 233 -10.13 17.09 23.38
N ARG A 234 -10.11 15.96 22.68
CA ARG A 234 -9.66 14.69 23.23
C ARG A 234 -8.16 14.64 23.50
N LEU A 235 -7.35 15.31 22.67
CA LEU A 235 -5.91 15.50 22.91
C LEU A 235 -5.67 16.45 24.08
N GLY A 236 -6.45 17.54 24.18
CA GLY A 236 -6.39 18.48 25.30
C GLY A 236 -4.98 19.04 25.50
N THR A 237 -4.36 18.68 26.63
CA THR A 237 -2.99 19.06 27.00
C THR A 237 -1.97 17.93 26.83
N ASP A 238 -2.43 16.74 26.43
CA ASP A 238 -1.58 15.57 26.35
C ASP A 238 -0.69 15.62 25.11
N LYS A 239 0.51 15.05 25.22
CA LYS A 239 1.45 14.95 24.09
C LYS A 239 1.04 13.83 23.12
N TRP A 240 0.47 12.76 23.65
CA TRP A 240 0.05 11.59 22.90
C TRP A 240 -1.39 11.25 23.21
N PHE A 241 -2.07 10.67 22.23
CA PHE A 241 -3.44 10.22 22.39
C PHE A 241 -3.52 9.06 23.41
N LEU A 242 -4.61 9.05 24.18
CA LEU A 242 -4.94 8.00 25.17
C LEU A 242 -3.90 7.79 26.28
N GLY A 243 -3.08 8.80 26.58
CA GLY A 243 -2.09 8.72 27.67
C GLY A 243 -0.97 7.72 27.42
N SER A 244 -0.66 7.41 26.16
CA SER A 244 0.53 6.62 25.82
C SER A 244 1.80 7.37 26.23
N SER A 245 2.71 6.66 26.91
CA SER A 245 3.94 7.21 27.52
C SER A 245 5.18 6.56 26.94
#